data_AF-A0A8H3BPQ6-F1
#
_entry.id   AF-A0A8H3BPQ6-F1
#
_cell.length_a   1.000
_cell.length_b   1.000
_cell.length_c   1.000
_cell.angle_alpha   90.00
_cell.angle_beta   90.00
_cell.angle_gamma   90.00
#
_symmetry.space_group_name_H-M   'P 1'
#
loop_
_entity.id
_entity.type
_entity.pdbx_description
1 polymer ?
#
loop_
_entity_poly.entity_id
_entity_poly.type
_entity_poly.pdbx_seq_one_letter_code
_entity_poly.pdbx_strand_id
1 'polypeptide(L)'
;MDSRRDGAYGEFITDYPKTFLTHFPHNDPWSRADTQRLDEFMERVSNEELTPVQILQRRLRCMQVAQWICYRGIPSGGNNPLKFYLDSLREYLDKHKLFDYYHGFLCIHILARIFQICILSNLKVLGPETFSHLEPDKDDASDSLVNLTSEKITKYLHPDSYKKALAYHKSATGHATIFPNGGEFTLEEAESMLDWIWKERKAFMVLCAKVKMRGWSALFFGLWGLLRESVRRAYENCKRIRHLLMRYALCTSSKERMAVADMMGHRHPGFDLMRVS
;
A
#
# COMPACT_ATOMS: atom_id res chain seq x y z
N MET A 1 -22.88 -11.67 -23.40
CA MET A 1 -21.63 -11.43 -22.66
C MET A 1 -20.91 -10.33 -23.39
N ASP A 2 -20.83 -9.15 -22.78
CA ASP A 2 -20.53 -7.88 -23.46
C ASP A 2 -19.05 -7.54 -23.24
N SER A 3 -18.21 -7.92 -24.20
CA SER A 3 -16.73 -7.84 -24.17
C SER A 3 -16.17 -6.41 -24.02
N ARG A 4 -17.03 -5.38 -24.08
CA ARG A 4 -16.65 -3.98 -23.84
C ARG A 4 -16.53 -3.62 -22.35
N ARG A 5 -17.09 -4.40 -21.42
CA ARG A 5 -16.99 -4.12 -19.96
C ARG A 5 -15.74 -4.72 -19.31
N ASP A 6 -15.22 -5.83 -19.82
CA ASP A 6 -14.02 -6.47 -19.27
C ASP A 6 -12.75 -5.63 -19.49
N GLY A 7 -12.70 -4.79 -20.53
CA GLY A 7 -11.55 -3.91 -20.80
C GLY A 7 -11.38 -2.76 -19.79
N ALA A 8 -12.42 -2.37 -19.04
CA ALA A 8 -12.37 -1.23 -18.12
C ALA A 8 -11.60 -1.53 -16.82
N TYR A 9 -11.66 -2.79 -16.36
CA TYR A 9 -11.02 -3.26 -15.12
C TYR A 9 -9.68 -3.97 -15.37
N GLY A 10 -9.23 -3.99 -16.63
CA GLY A 10 -7.97 -4.59 -17.05
C GLY A 10 -8.05 -6.10 -17.15
N GLU A 11 -6.92 -6.74 -17.40
CA GLU A 11 -6.85 -8.20 -17.53
C GLU A 11 -7.05 -8.91 -16.20
N PHE A 12 -7.34 -10.21 -16.27
CA PHE A 12 -7.34 -11.09 -15.11
C PHE A 12 -5.98 -11.04 -14.41
N ILE A 13 -6.01 -11.05 -13.08
CA ILE A 13 -4.78 -10.89 -12.29
C ILE A 13 -3.76 -12.02 -12.54
N THR A 14 -4.20 -13.15 -13.07
CA THR A 14 -3.32 -14.26 -13.43
C THR A 14 -2.38 -13.93 -14.60
N ASP A 15 -2.77 -13.00 -15.45
CA ASP A 15 -1.99 -12.52 -16.60
C ASP A 15 -1.17 -11.26 -16.27
N TYR A 16 -1.39 -10.69 -15.08
CA TYR A 16 -0.70 -9.50 -14.57
C TYR A 16 0.81 -9.49 -14.77
N PRO A 17 1.60 -10.57 -14.52
CA PRO A 17 3.05 -10.48 -14.68
C PRO A 17 3.44 -10.09 -16.10
N LYS A 18 2.69 -10.52 -17.11
CA LYS A 18 2.94 -10.13 -18.51
C LYS A 18 2.62 -8.64 -18.72
N THR A 19 1.46 -8.21 -18.26
CA THR A 19 0.94 -6.86 -18.47
C THR A 19 1.69 -5.79 -17.67
N PHE A 20 2.11 -6.11 -16.44
CA PHE A 20 3.00 -5.24 -15.68
C PHE A 20 4.34 -5.08 -16.38
N LEU A 21 4.95 -6.15 -16.90
CA LEU A 21 6.23 -6.06 -17.59
C LEU A 21 6.15 -5.34 -18.93
N THR A 22 5.03 -5.46 -19.65
CA THR A 22 4.80 -4.71 -20.89
C THR A 22 4.69 -3.21 -20.62
N HIS A 23 4.03 -2.83 -19.52
CA HIS A 23 3.82 -1.44 -19.17
C HIS A 23 4.97 -0.84 -18.33
N PHE A 24 5.70 -1.68 -17.59
CA PHE A 24 6.77 -1.32 -16.66
C PHE A 24 7.92 -2.32 -16.87
N PRO A 25 8.69 -2.19 -17.96
CA PRO A 25 9.73 -3.15 -18.29
C PRO A 25 10.77 -3.20 -17.19
N HIS A 26 11.18 -4.41 -16.79
CA HIS A 26 12.27 -4.60 -15.82
C HIS A 26 13.57 -3.89 -16.22
N ASN A 27 13.75 -3.64 -17.52
CA ASN A 27 15.01 -3.18 -18.09
C ASN A 27 15.02 -1.70 -18.52
N ASP A 28 13.97 -0.91 -18.25
CA ASP A 28 13.92 0.48 -18.72
C ASP A 28 14.44 1.47 -17.67
N PRO A 29 15.58 2.17 -17.89
CA PRO A 29 16.08 3.19 -16.96
C PRO A 29 15.11 4.34 -16.88
N TRP A 30 14.68 4.70 -15.67
CA TRP A 30 14.05 6.00 -15.45
C TRP A 30 15.12 7.08 -15.49
N SER A 31 15.26 7.72 -16.65
CA SER A 31 16.07 8.92 -16.80
C SER A 31 15.28 10.18 -16.43
N ARG A 32 15.98 11.31 -16.17
CA ARG A 32 15.34 12.64 -16.14
C ARG A 32 14.44 12.90 -17.36
N ALA A 33 14.78 12.32 -18.50
CA ALA A 33 13.99 12.45 -19.73
C ALA A 33 12.72 11.59 -19.73
N ASP A 34 12.66 10.47 -19.00
CA ASP A 34 11.42 9.68 -18.83
C ASP A 34 10.45 10.39 -17.91
N THR A 35 10.97 11.03 -16.86
CA THR A 35 10.20 11.90 -15.99
C THR A 35 9.59 13.09 -16.74
N GLN A 36 10.41 13.79 -17.54
CA GLN A 36 9.92 14.90 -18.36
C GLN A 36 8.91 14.42 -19.41
N ARG A 37 9.13 13.24 -20.03
CA ARG A 37 8.15 12.61 -20.93
C ARG A 37 6.85 12.24 -20.22
N LEU A 38 6.90 11.79 -18.97
CA LEU A 38 5.71 11.50 -18.19
C LEU A 38 4.96 12.80 -17.87
N ASP A 39 5.64 13.86 -17.45
CA ASP A 39 5.03 15.18 -17.21
C ASP A 39 4.36 15.70 -18.49
N GLU A 40 5.04 15.63 -19.64
CA GLU A 40 4.46 16.01 -20.93
C GLU A 40 3.29 15.11 -21.34
N PHE A 41 3.38 13.79 -21.14
CA PHE A 41 2.27 12.86 -21.37
C PHE A 41 1.09 13.17 -20.45
N MET A 42 1.38 13.57 -19.21
CA MET A 42 0.36 13.93 -18.25
C MET A 42 -0.39 15.21 -18.63
N GLU A 43 0.29 16.14 -19.30
CA GLU A 43 -0.34 17.38 -19.78
C GLU A 43 -1.13 17.15 -21.08
N ARG A 44 -0.78 16.14 -21.87
CA ARG A 44 -1.36 15.91 -23.21
C ARG A 44 -2.59 15.02 -23.26
N VAL A 45 -2.73 14.03 -22.36
CA VAL A 45 -3.86 13.08 -22.39
C VAL A 45 -4.80 13.34 -21.22
N SER A 46 -6.05 13.68 -21.54
CA SER A 46 -7.08 13.92 -20.52
C SER A 46 -7.41 12.62 -19.77
N ASN A 47 -7.75 12.72 -18.49
CA ASN A 47 -8.26 11.55 -17.75
C ASN A 47 -9.58 11.02 -18.35
N GLU A 48 -10.32 11.85 -19.07
CA GLU A 48 -11.57 11.48 -19.75
C GLU A 48 -11.35 10.53 -20.93
N GLU A 49 -10.13 10.49 -21.47
CA GLU A 49 -9.73 9.63 -22.59
C GLU A 49 -9.16 8.28 -22.13
N LEU A 50 -8.96 8.11 -20.82
CA LEU A 50 -8.30 6.94 -20.23
C LEU A 50 -9.31 5.98 -19.58
N THR A 51 -9.06 4.67 -19.70
CA THR A 51 -9.81 3.68 -18.93
C THR A 51 -9.50 3.77 -17.44
N PRO A 52 -10.39 3.31 -16.54
CA PRO A 52 -10.14 3.32 -15.09
C PRO A 52 -8.80 2.69 -14.69
N VAL A 53 -8.43 1.55 -15.31
CA VAL A 53 -7.12 0.94 -15.06
C VAL A 53 -5.95 1.78 -15.55
N GLN A 54 -6.06 2.42 -16.71
CA GLN A 54 -5.00 3.30 -17.21
C GLN A 54 -4.81 4.52 -16.30
N ILE A 55 -5.89 5.03 -15.71
CA ILE A 55 -5.82 6.09 -14.69
C ILE A 55 -5.08 5.58 -13.44
N LEU A 56 -5.41 4.39 -12.93
CA LEU A 56 -4.70 3.81 -11.77
C LEU A 56 -3.21 3.56 -12.06
N GLN A 57 -2.88 3.01 -13.23
CA GLN A 57 -1.50 2.81 -13.68
C GLN A 57 -0.75 4.15 -13.76
N ARG A 58 -1.37 5.17 -14.37
CA ARG A 58 -0.81 6.52 -14.46
C ARG A 58 -0.55 7.08 -13.07
N ARG A 59 -1.50 7.00 -12.14
CA ARG A 59 -1.32 7.53 -10.79
C ARG A 59 -0.27 6.78 -9.98
N LEU A 60 -0.21 5.45 -10.10
CA LEU A 60 0.86 4.66 -9.50
C LEU A 60 2.24 5.09 -10.04
N ARG A 61 2.34 5.32 -11.35
CA ARG A 61 3.56 5.89 -11.97
C ARG A 61 3.89 7.26 -11.42
N CYS A 62 2.92 8.16 -11.34
CA CYS A 62 3.12 9.49 -10.77
C CYS A 62 3.59 9.42 -9.32
N MET A 63 3.09 8.47 -8.51
CA MET A 63 3.57 8.29 -7.14
C MET A 63 5.03 7.83 -7.12
N GLN A 64 5.42 6.89 -7.97
CA GLN A 64 6.80 6.42 -8.10
C GLN A 64 7.74 7.54 -8.57
N VAL A 65 7.27 8.39 -9.50
CA VAL A 65 8.04 9.51 -10.04
C VAL A 65 8.10 10.69 -9.08
N ALA A 66 7.00 11.06 -8.40
CA ALA A 66 7.00 12.12 -7.39
C ALA A 66 7.85 11.76 -6.17
N GLN A 67 7.96 10.46 -5.85
CA GLN A 67 8.96 9.94 -4.91
C GLN A 67 10.39 10.23 -5.38
N TRP A 68 10.63 10.22 -6.69
CA TRP A 68 11.95 10.45 -7.29
C TRP A 68 12.31 11.92 -7.50
N ILE A 69 11.38 12.77 -7.96
CA ILE A 69 11.66 14.18 -8.32
C ILE A 69 11.93 15.05 -7.09
N CYS A 70 11.59 14.59 -5.88
CA CYS A 70 11.35 15.43 -4.71
C CYS A 70 10.22 16.42 -4.99
N TYR A 71 9.15 16.33 -4.19
CA TYR A 71 8.14 17.37 -4.08
C TYR A 71 7.09 17.44 -5.21
N ARG A 72 5.93 16.87 -4.91
CA ARG A 72 4.59 17.51 -4.85
C ARG A 72 3.67 16.46 -4.22
N GLY A 73 2.62 16.88 -3.50
CA GLY A 73 1.77 15.99 -2.71
C GLY A 73 1.28 14.74 -3.46
N ILE A 74 0.80 13.74 -2.72
CA ILE A 74 0.22 12.50 -3.29
C ILE A 74 -0.75 12.90 -4.41
N PRO A 75 -0.53 12.48 -5.68
CA PRO A 75 -1.42 12.79 -6.79
C PRO A 75 -2.82 12.28 -6.44
N SER A 76 -3.69 13.20 -6.05
CA SER A 76 -5.00 12.88 -5.54
C SER A 76 -6.04 13.17 -6.61
N GLY A 77 -7.02 12.28 -6.75
CA GLY A 77 -8.23 12.55 -7.54
C GLY A 77 -9.21 13.51 -6.83
N GLY A 78 -8.74 14.29 -5.85
CA GLY A 78 -9.55 15.13 -4.95
C GLY A 78 -8.81 15.53 -3.66
N ASN A 79 -9.46 16.22 -2.72
CA ASN A 79 -8.80 16.71 -1.49
C ASN A 79 -8.36 15.62 -0.48
N ASN A 80 -8.73 14.35 -0.71
CA ASN A 80 -8.44 13.22 0.18
C ASN A 80 -8.07 11.96 -0.65
N PRO A 81 -6.77 11.63 -0.80
CA PRO A 81 -6.33 10.50 -1.62
C PRO A 81 -6.75 9.15 -1.03
N LEU A 82 -6.66 8.94 0.29
CA LEU A 82 -7.06 7.68 0.92
C LEU A 82 -8.52 7.35 0.64
N LYS A 83 -9.41 8.31 0.91
CA LYS A 83 -10.85 8.14 0.69
C LYS A 83 -11.19 7.85 -0.76
N PHE A 84 -10.56 8.58 -1.70
CA PHE A 84 -10.77 8.35 -3.14
C PHE A 84 -10.51 6.89 -3.53
N TYR A 85 -9.36 6.32 -3.14
CA TYR A 85 -9.03 4.94 -3.53
C TYR A 85 -9.82 3.89 -2.76
N LEU A 86 -10.23 4.18 -1.52
CA LEU A 86 -11.14 3.32 -0.77
C LEU A 86 -12.53 3.25 -1.42
N ASP A 87 -13.08 4.39 -1.81
CA ASP A 87 -14.40 4.45 -2.46
C ASP A 87 -14.36 3.78 -3.84
N SER A 88 -13.31 4.03 -4.64
CA SER A 88 -13.08 3.34 -5.91
C SER A 88 -12.95 1.83 -5.73
N LEU A 89 -12.29 1.38 -4.65
CA LEU A 89 -12.18 -0.04 -4.34
C LEU A 89 -13.53 -0.64 -3.91
N ARG A 90 -14.33 0.06 -3.09
CA ARG A 90 -15.68 -0.38 -2.70
C ARG A 90 -16.58 -0.58 -3.91
N GLU A 91 -16.62 0.41 -4.81
CA GLU A 91 -17.42 0.32 -6.03
C GLU A 91 -17.00 -0.88 -6.92
N TYR A 92 -15.70 -1.15 -7.01
CA TYR A 92 -15.20 -2.34 -7.69
C TYR A 92 -15.64 -3.64 -7.00
N LEU A 93 -15.56 -3.69 -5.66
CA LEU A 93 -15.89 -4.86 -4.86
C LEU A 93 -17.39 -5.21 -4.83
N ASP A 94 -18.26 -4.28 -5.20
CA ASP A 94 -19.70 -4.54 -5.37
C ASP A 94 -19.98 -5.51 -6.53
N LYS A 95 -19.07 -5.60 -7.49
CA LYS A 95 -19.24 -6.37 -8.73
C LYS A 95 -18.22 -7.49 -8.90
N HIS A 96 -17.07 -7.38 -8.22
CA HIS A 96 -15.91 -8.24 -8.45
C HIS A 96 -15.23 -8.64 -7.14
N LYS A 97 -14.50 -9.75 -7.12
CA LYS A 97 -13.61 -10.05 -6.00
C LYS A 97 -12.36 -9.20 -6.10
N LEU A 98 -11.71 -8.98 -4.94
CA LEU A 98 -10.54 -8.12 -4.80
C LEU A 98 -9.44 -8.43 -5.82
N PHE A 99 -9.25 -9.70 -6.15
CA PHE A 99 -8.20 -10.17 -7.05
C PHE A 99 -8.74 -10.84 -8.32
N ASP A 100 -9.96 -10.55 -8.75
CA ASP A 100 -10.44 -11.04 -10.06
C ASP A 100 -9.66 -10.33 -11.19
N TYR A 101 -9.63 -9.00 -11.15
CA TYR A 101 -9.01 -8.16 -12.17
C TYR A 101 -7.85 -7.33 -11.63
N TYR A 102 -6.99 -6.87 -12.54
CA TYR A 102 -5.84 -6.05 -12.22
C TYR A 102 -6.22 -4.74 -11.47
N HIS A 103 -7.40 -4.18 -11.75
CA HIS A 103 -7.92 -2.99 -11.06
C HIS A 103 -7.90 -3.12 -9.53
N GLY A 104 -8.47 -4.20 -8.97
CA GLY A 104 -8.55 -4.37 -7.51
C GLY A 104 -7.18 -4.46 -6.84
N PHE A 105 -6.22 -5.10 -7.52
CA PHE A 105 -4.83 -5.12 -7.06
C PHE A 105 -4.18 -3.74 -7.12
N LEU A 106 -4.38 -2.97 -8.20
CA LEU A 106 -3.83 -1.62 -8.31
C LEU A 106 -4.36 -0.69 -7.21
N CYS A 107 -5.65 -0.76 -6.89
CA CYS A 107 -6.23 0.00 -5.78
C CYS A 107 -5.50 -0.29 -4.46
N ILE A 108 -5.34 -1.57 -4.09
CA ILE A 108 -4.62 -1.94 -2.86
C ILE A 108 -3.16 -1.53 -2.91
N HIS A 109 -2.50 -1.71 -4.06
CA HIS A 109 -1.10 -1.35 -4.18
C HIS A 109 -0.87 0.15 -4.05
N ILE A 110 -1.75 0.98 -4.63
CA ILE A 110 -1.73 2.44 -4.43
C ILE A 110 -1.99 2.78 -2.96
N LEU A 111 -2.95 2.14 -2.29
CA LEU A 111 -3.20 2.34 -0.87
C LEU A 111 -1.96 1.99 -0.02
N ALA A 112 -1.26 0.90 -0.34
CA ALA A 112 0.00 0.57 0.31
C ALA A 112 1.06 1.67 0.11
N ARG A 113 1.16 2.25 -1.09
CA ARG A 113 2.06 3.40 -1.35
C ARG A 113 1.68 4.64 -0.57
N ILE A 114 0.39 4.94 -0.46
CA ILE A 114 -0.09 6.05 0.36
C ILE A 114 0.30 5.83 1.83
N PHE A 115 0.14 4.62 2.35
CA PHE A 115 0.56 4.29 3.72
C PHE A 115 2.05 4.51 3.93
N GLN A 116 2.90 4.10 2.98
CA GLN A 116 4.34 4.38 3.04
C GLN A 116 4.64 5.88 3.13
N ILE A 117 4.05 6.66 2.23
CA ILE A 117 4.23 8.12 2.19
C ILE A 117 3.76 8.76 3.50
N CYS A 118 2.58 8.36 4.02
CA CYS A 118 2.06 8.89 5.27
C CYS A 118 2.96 8.55 6.47
N ILE A 119 3.46 7.31 6.58
CA ILE A 119 4.40 6.91 7.65
C ILE A 119 5.65 7.79 7.62
N LEU A 120 6.26 7.92 6.44
CA LEU A 120 7.49 8.69 6.29
C LEU A 120 7.26 10.20 6.50
N SER A 121 6.13 10.73 6.04
CA SER A 121 5.72 12.12 6.24
C SER A 121 5.53 12.43 7.72
N ASN A 122 4.81 11.58 8.46
CA ASN A 122 4.59 11.73 9.90
C ASN A 122 5.90 11.71 10.70
N LEU A 123 6.86 10.90 10.26
CA LEU A 123 8.19 10.83 10.85
C LEU A 123 9.11 11.97 10.42
N LYS A 124 8.64 12.88 9.55
CA LYS A 124 9.41 13.99 8.97
C LYS A 124 10.71 13.55 8.32
N VAL A 125 10.68 12.37 7.70
CA VAL A 125 11.84 11.81 6.97
C VAL A 125 11.72 11.97 5.48
N LEU A 126 10.69 12.66 4.98
CA LEU A 126 10.59 13.03 3.57
C LEU A 126 11.25 14.41 3.37
N GLY A 127 12.30 14.46 2.56
CA GLY A 127 13.01 15.69 2.21
C GLY A 127 13.98 15.44 1.05
N PRO A 128 14.53 16.50 0.42
CA PRO A 128 15.47 16.36 -0.71
C PRO A 128 16.66 15.44 -0.39
N GLU A 129 17.16 15.51 0.84
CA GLU A 129 18.27 14.69 1.36
C GLU A 129 17.92 13.19 1.47
N THR A 130 16.64 12.86 1.66
CA THR A 130 16.17 11.47 1.75
C THR A 130 16.27 10.77 0.40
N PHE A 131 16.12 11.54 -0.67
CA PHE A 131 16.09 11.05 -2.05
C PHE A 131 17.42 11.29 -2.78
N SER A 132 18.30 12.15 -2.27
CA SER A 132 19.62 12.46 -2.85
C SER A 132 20.59 11.27 -2.84
N HIS A 133 20.41 10.34 -1.90
CA HIS A 133 21.20 9.11 -1.78
C HIS A 133 20.58 7.89 -2.47
N LEU A 134 19.40 8.05 -3.08
CA LEU A 134 18.76 6.95 -3.80
C LEU A 134 19.32 6.93 -5.21
N GLU A 135 20.25 6.01 -5.48
CA GLU A 135 20.76 5.83 -6.82
C GLU A 135 19.60 5.43 -7.76
N PRO A 136 19.55 6.00 -8.97
CA PRO A 136 18.55 5.67 -9.97
C PRO A 136 18.88 4.31 -10.61
N ASP A 137 18.90 3.25 -9.82
CA ASP A 137 18.73 1.92 -10.38
C ASP A 137 17.24 1.55 -10.41
N LYS A 138 16.85 0.88 -11.48
CA LYS A 138 15.48 0.72 -11.99
C LYS A 138 14.57 -0.04 -11.03
N ASP A 139 15.17 -0.93 -10.27
CA ASP A 139 14.55 -1.67 -9.18
C ASP A 139 14.77 -0.98 -7.82
N ASP A 140 15.86 -0.22 -7.65
CA ASP A 140 16.28 0.34 -6.37
C ASP A 140 15.51 1.56 -5.89
N ALA A 141 14.96 2.42 -6.75
CA ALA A 141 14.21 3.59 -6.25
C ALA A 141 12.93 3.20 -5.50
N SER A 142 12.18 2.23 -6.04
CA SER A 142 11.04 1.62 -5.34
C SER A 142 11.50 0.82 -4.13
N ASP A 143 12.61 0.08 -4.25
CA ASP A 143 13.14 -0.72 -3.14
C ASP A 143 13.71 0.18 -2.03
N SER A 144 14.18 1.38 -2.33
CA SER A 144 14.75 2.33 -1.37
C SER A 144 13.70 2.95 -0.47
N LEU A 145 12.57 3.40 -1.01
CA LEU A 145 11.46 3.88 -0.18
C LEU A 145 10.89 2.74 0.65
N VAL A 146 10.78 1.56 0.06
CA VAL A 146 10.34 0.33 0.73
C VAL A 146 11.29 -0.04 1.86
N ASN A 147 12.60 0.03 1.64
CA ASN A 147 13.66 -0.26 2.61
C ASN A 147 13.61 0.78 3.74
N LEU A 148 13.59 2.07 3.40
CA LEU A 148 13.48 3.15 4.36
C LEU A 148 12.22 3.00 5.22
N THR A 149 11.08 2.73 4.58
CA THR A 149 9.81 2.51 5.29
C THR A 149 9.90 1.28 6.18
N SER A 150 10.50 0.18 5.72
CA SER A 150 10.70 -1.04 6.50
C SER A 150 11.59 -0.79 7.72
N GLU A 151 12.67 -0.04 7.56
CA GLU A 151 13.54 0.36 8.66
C GLU A 151 12.80 1.22 9.68
N LYS A 152 11.93 2.14 9.22
CA LYS A 152 11.06 2.90 10.12
C LYS A 152 10.02 2.00 10.79
N ILE A 153 9.41 1.05 10.07
CA ILE A 153 8.46 0.10 10.66
C ILE A 153 9.14 -0.69 11.78
N THR A 154 10.28 -1.34 11.53
CA THR A 154 11.02 -2.07 12.56
C THR A 154 11.35 -1.18 13.77
N LYS A 155 11.82 0.06 13.53
CA LYS A 155 12.16 0.99 14.62
C LYS A 155 10.93 1.43 15.44
N TYR A 156 9.79 1.62 14.80
CA TYR A 156 8.57 2.17 15.42
C TYR A 156 7.51 1.09 15.71
N LEU A 157 7.83 -0.19 15.54
CA LEU A 157 6.90 -1.29 15.81
C LEU A 157 6.52 -1.42 17.28
N HIS A 158 7.34 -0.85 18.18
CA HIS A 158 7.08 -0.89 19.62
C HIS A 158 5.70 -0.29 19.97
N PRO A 159 4.93 -0.88 20.91
CA PRO A 159 3.64 -0.36 21.39
C PRO A 159 3.58 1.14 21.68
N ASP A 160 4.66 1.69 22.22
CA ASP A 160 4.68 3.08 22.64
C ASP A 160 5.11 4.04 21.51
N SER A 161 5.59 3.49 20.39
CA SER A 161 6.19 4.25 19.28
C SER A 161 5.38 4.19 17.99
N TYR A 162 4.60 3.13 17.77
CA TYR A 162 3.85 2.97 16.52
C TYR A 162 2.84 4.10 16.30
N LYS A 163 2.22 4.60 17.39
CA LYS A 163 1.29 5.73 17.36
C LYS A 163 1.91 6.97 16.73
N LYS A 164 3.21 7.20 16.94
CA LYS A 164 3.96 8.31 16.32
C LYS A 164 4.12 8.10 14.81
N ALA A 165 4.50 6.90 14.38
CA ALA A 165 4.66 6.60 12.96
C ALA A 165 3.33 6.70 12.19
N LEU A 166 2.23 6.28 12.81
CA LEU A 166 0.90 6.34 12.21
C LEU A 166 0.18 7.68 12.41
N ALA A 167 0.72 8.57 13.24
CA ALA A 167 0.02 9.75 13.76
C ALA A 167 -1.39 9.37 14.29
N TYR A 168 -1.42 8.35 15.14
CA TYR A 168 -2.65 7.81 15.73
C TYR A 168 -3.34 8.87 16.58
N HIS A 169 -4.64 9.03 16.34
CA HIS A 169 -5.52 9.90 17.08
C HIS A 169 -6.72 9.10 17.59
N LYS A 170 -7.15 9.38 18.83
CA LYS A 170 -8.41 8.87 19.37
C LYS A 170 -9.23 10.02 19.91
N SER A 171 -10.42 10.22 19.35
CA SER A 171 -11.33 11.28 19.79
C SER A 171 -11.89 11.00 21.17
N ALA A 172 -12.47 12.02 21.81
CA ALA A 172 -13.20 11.87 23.08
C ALA A 172 -14.40 10.91 22.97
N THR A 173 -15.00 10.79 21.78
CA THR A 173 -16.08 9.84 21.49
C THR A 173 -15.57 8.44 21.17
N GLY A 174 -14.26 8.20 21.29
CA GLY A 174 -13.63 6.90 21.11
C GLY A 174 -13.31 6.53 19.66
N HIS A 175 -13.50 7.43 18.70
CA HIS A 175 -13.18 7.19 17.29
C HIS A 175 -11.67 7.22 17.09
N ALA A 176 -11.10 6.13 16.58
CA ALA A 176 -9.68 5.99 16.33
C ALA A 176 -9.37 6.17 14.84
N THR A 177 -8.39 7.02 14.55
CA THR A 177 -7.91 7.30 13.20
C THR A 177 -6.38 7.32 13.12
N ILE A 178 -5.85 7.12 11.92
CA ILE A 178 -4.44 7.32 11.59
C ILE A 178 -4.32 8.21 10.35
N PHE A 179 -3.12 8.73 10.08
CA PHE A 179 -2.82 9.53 8.89
C PHE A 179 -3.74 10.75 8.66
N PRO A 180 -3.85 11.69 9.62
CA PRO A 180 -4.69 12.89 9.45
C PRO A 180 -4.34 13.69 8.20
N ASN A 181 -3.04 13.83 7.89
CA ASN A 181 -2.56 14.51 6.68
C ASN A 181 -2.75 13.70 5.39
N GLY A 182 -3.08 12.41 5.50
CA GLY A 182 -3.38 11.53 4.37
C GLY A 182 -4.86 11.48 4.00
N GLY A 183 -5.70 12.17 4.77
CA GLY A 183 -7.16 12.15 4.63
C GLY A 183 -7.90 11.33 5.69
N GLU A 184 -7.22 10.95 6.78
CA GLU A 184 -7.74 10.10 7.86
C GLU A 184 -8.12 8.69 7.40
N PHE A 185 -7.62 7.70 8.14
CA PHE A 185 -8.00 6.30 7.96
C PHE A 185 -8.57 5.77 9.26
N THR A 186 -9.81 5.32 9.20
CA THR A 186 -10.63 4.96 10.37
C THR A 186 -10.50 3.48 10.73
N LEU A 187 -10.89 3.14 11.96
CA LEU A 187 -10.93 1.74 12.40
C LEU A 187 -11.86 0.88 11.54
N GLU A 188 -13.02 1.41 11.14
CA GLU A 188 -13.99 0.70 10.28
C GLU A 188 -13.42 0.41 8.89
N GLU A 189 -12.67 1.36 8.33
CA GLU A 189 -11.97 1.17 7.05
C GLU A 189 -10.87 0.11 7.16
N ALA A 190 -10.14 0.08 8.27
CA ALA A 190 -9.15 -0.96 8.54
C ALA A 190 -9.81 -2.34 8.65
N GLU A 191 -10.94 -2.45 9.34
CA GLU A 191 -11.69 -3.71 9.47
C GLU A 191 -12.21 -4.19 8.11
N SER A 192 -12.80 -3.28 7.33
CA SER A 192 -13.29 -3.55 5.97
C SER A 192 -12.17 -4.04 5.06
N MET A 193 -11.03 -3.36 5.06
CA MET A 193 -9.89 -3.73 4.24
C MET A 193 -9.29 -5.09 4.62
N LEU A 194 -9.18 -5.37 5.92
CA LEU A 194 -8.75 -6.68 6.38
C LEU A 194 -9.74 -7.77 5.97
N ASP A 195 -11.04 -7.49 5.99
CA ASP A 195 -12.10 -8.40 5.50
C ASP A 195 -11.98 -8.69 4.01
N TRP A 196 -11.77 -7.68 3.18
CA TRP A 196 -11.58 -7.86 1.74
C TRP A 196 -10.37 -8.74 1.42
N ILE A 197 -9.21 -8.43 2.02
CA ILE A 197 -7.97 -9.20 1.79
C ILE A 197 -8.10 -10.63 2.33
N TRP A 198 -8.73 -10.81 3.50
CA TRP A 198 -8.85 -12.12 4.13
C TRP A 198 -9.82 -13.06 3.41
N LYS A 199 -10.93 -12.53 2.89
CA LYS A 199 -11.86 -13.31 2.06
C LYS A 199 -11.13 -13.95 0.89
N GLU A 200 -10.25 -13.18 0.25
CA GLU A 200 -9.44 -13.60 -0.89
C GLU A 200 -8.04 -14.13 -0.53
N ARG A 201 -7.79 -14.56 0.72
CA ARG A 201 -6.47 -15.00 1.20
C ARG A 201 -5.81 -16.13 0.39
N LYS A 202 -6.61 -16.96 -0.29
CA LYS A 202 -6.10 -18.02 -1.18
C LYS A 202 -5.55 -17.42 -2.47
N ALA A 203 -6.29 -16.51 -3.11
CA ALA A 203 -5.83 -15.78 -4.27
C ALA A 203 -4.61 -14.91 -3.92
N PHE A 204 -4.64 -14.23 -2.77
CA PHE A 204 -3.48 -13.51 -2.22
C PHE A 204 -2.22 -14.38 -2.17
N MET A 205 -2.31 -15.61 -1.68
CA MET A 205 -1.17 -16.54 -1.64
C MET A 205 -0.61 -16.85 -3.02
N VAL A 206 -1.48 -17.08 -4.01
CA VAL A 206 -1.08 -17.31 -5.41
C VAL A 206 -0.41 -16.07 -6.00
N LEU A 207 -0.90 -14.88 -5.67
CA LEU A 207 -0.30 -13.62 -6.09
C LEU A 207 1.07 -13.42 -5.50
N CYS A 208 1.26 -13.68 -4.21
CA CYS A 208 2.58 -13.62 -3.59
C CYS A 208 3.58 -14.50 -4.36
N ALA A 209 3.19 -15.70 -4.81
CA ALA A 209 4.09 -16.57 -5.57
C ALA A 209 4.46 -16.04 -6.97
N LYS A 210 3.68 -15.11 -7.54
CA LYS A 210 3.81 -14.66 -8.94
C LYS A 210 4.21 -13.20 -9.09
N VAL A 211 4.03 -12.39 -8.05
CA VAL A 211 4.07 -10.92 -8.12
C VAL A 211 4.93 -10.36 -7.00
N LYS A 212 5.83 -9.45 -7.36
CA LYS A 212 6.57 -8.62 -6.39
C LYS A 212 5.61 -7.58 -5.80
N MET A 213 5.14 -7.82 -4.57
CA MET A 213 4.17 -6.96 -3.88
C MET A 213 4.88 -5.93 -2.99
N ARG A 214 5.77 -5.12 -3.57
CA ARG A 214 6.64 -4.18 -2.84
C ARG A 214 5.84 -3.20 -1.96
N GLY A 215 6.25 -3.02 -0.70
CA GLY A 215 5.71 -2.00 0.18
C GLY A 215 4.42 -2.34 0.91
N TRP A 216 3.89 -3.55 0.77
CA TRP A 216 2.70 -3.99 1.50
C TRP A 216 2.96 -4.16 3.00
N SER A 217 4.22 -4.24 3.43
CA SER A 217 4.60 -4.15 4.84
C SER A 217 4.02 -2.91 5.54
N ALA A 218 4.01 -1.76 4.87
CA ALA A 218 3.41 -0.52 5.39
C ALA A 218 1.88 -0.61 5.54
N LEU A 219 1.21 -1.24 4.56
CA LEU A 219 -0.23 -1.49 4.64
C LEU A 219 -0.56 -2.32 5.88
N PHE A 220 0.13 -3.45 6.05
CA PHE A 220 -0.07 -4.33 7.20
C PHE A 220 0.29 -3.66 8.52
N PHE A 221 1.33 -2.82 8.57
CA PHE A 221 1.69 -2.05 9.76
C PHE A 221 0.59 -1.06 10.16
N GLY A 222 0.05 -0.31 9.19
CA GLY A 222 -1.06 0.61 9.44
C GLY A 222 -2.34 -0.10 9.90
N LEU A 223 -2.70 -1.20 9.23
CA LEU A 223 -3.83 -2.05 9.65
C LEU A 223 -3.62 -2.60 11.06
N TRP A 224 -2.44 -3.15 11.35
CA TRP A 224 -2.11 -3.68 12.67
C TRP A 224 -2.22 -2.62 13.75
N GLY A 225 -1.61 -1.45 13.54
CA GLY A 225 -1.58 -0.37 14.52
C GLY A 225 -2.96 0.18 14.87
N LEU A 226 -3.90 0.16 13.93
CA LEU A 226 -5.28 0.59 14.20
C LEU A 226 -6.15 -0.54 14.77
N LEU A 227 -6.09 -1.74 14.17
CA LEU A 227 -6.96 -2.87 14.54
C LEU A 227 -6.62 -3.46 15.91
N ARG A 228 -5.38 -3.32 16.38
CA ARG A 228 -4.98 -3.74 17.73
C ARG A 228 -5.65 -2.94 18.84
N GLU A 229 -6.16 -1.74 18.55
CA GLU A 229 -6.88 -0.89 19.51
C GLU A 229 -8.38 -1.24 19.55
N SER A 230 -8.84 -2.18 18.71
CA SER A 230 -10.23 -2.68 18.71
C SER A 230 -10.51 -3.54 19.94
N VAL A 231 -11.35 -3.04 20.85
CA VAL A 231 -11.69 -3.72 22.12
C VAL A 231 -12.25 -5.13 21.92
N ARG A 232 -13.06 -5.34 20.87
CA ARG A 232 -13.79 -6.60 20.66
C ARG A 232 -13.05 -7.59 19.77
N ARG A 233 -12.26 -7.12 18.80
CA ARG A 233 -11.74 -7.94 17.71
C ARG A 233 -10.22 -7.90 17.56
N ALA A 234 -9.49 -7.19 18.43
CA ALA A 234 -8.04 -7.06 18.33
C ALA A 234 -7.32 -8.40 18.16
N TYR A 235 -7.64 -9.41 18.98
CA TYR A 235 -6.99 -10.72 18.90
C TYR A 235 -7.18 -11.40 17.53
N GLU A 236 -8.42 -11.50 17.06
CA GLU A 236 -8.72 -12.15 15.78
C GLU A 236 -8.17 -11.36 14.58
N ASN A 237 -8.27 -10.03 14.62
CA ASN A 237 -7.71 -9.18 13.57
C ASN A 237 -6.19 -9.32 13.48
N CYS A 238 -5.49 -9.31 14.63
CA CYS A 238 -4.06 -9.52 14.71
C CYS A 238 -3.64 -10.92 14.22
N LYS A 239 -4.42 -11.97 14.54
CA LYS A 239 -4.19 -13.33 14.05
C LYS A 239 -4.30 -13.40 12.52
N ARG A 240 -5.33 -12.77 11.94
CA ARG A 240 -5.53 -12.69 10.48
C ARG A 240 -4.40 -11.93 9.80
N ILE A 241 -3.97 -10.79 10.35
CA ILE A 241 -2.81 -10.03 9.86
C ILE A 241 -1.56 -10.90 9.88
N ARG A 242 -1.25 -11.59 10.99
CA ARG A 242 -0.09 -12.48 11.08
C ARG A 242 -0.11 -13.53 9.98
N HIS A 243 -1.26 -14.15 9.74
CA HIS A 243 -1.42 -15.15 8.68
C HIS A 243 -1.19 -14.57 7.28
N LEU A 244 -1.61 -13.34 7.02
CA LEU A 244 -1.35 -12.66 5.74
C LEU A 244 0.13 -12.29 5.61
N LEU A 245 0.74 -11.76 6.67
CA LEU A 245 2.17 -11.45 6.74
C LEU A 245 3.06 -12.68 6.48
N MET A 246 2.71 -13.85 7.03
CA MET A 246 3.44 -15.10 6.75
C MET A 246 3.47 -15.46 5.26
N ARG A 247 2.36 -15.21 4.54
CA ARG A 247 2.30 -15.45 3.08
C ARG A 247 3.09 -14.39 2.31
N TYR A 248 2.97 -13.14 2.74
CA TYR A 248 3.68 -12.02 2.15
C TYR A 248 5.21 -12.13 2.30
N ALA A 249 5.69 -12.67 3.42
CA ALA A 249 7.12 -12.88 3.69
C ALA A 249 7.82 -13.73 2.60
N LEU A 250 7.06 -14.58 1.89
CA LEU A 250 7.56 -15.46 0.84
C LEU A 250 7.93 -14.71 -0.45
N CYS A 251 7.33 -13.54 -0.70
CA CYS A 251 7.49 -12.81 -1.96
C CYS A 251 8.16 -11.45 -1.83
N THR A 252 8.47 -11.07 -0.59
CA THR A 252 8.98 -9.74 -0.27
C THR A 252 10.51 -9.68 -0.27
N SER A 253 11.08 -8.48 -0.44
CA SER A 253 12.52 -8.24 -0.38
C SER A 253 13.10 -8.59 0.98
N SER A 254 14.43 -8.79 1.08
CA SER A 254 15.09 -9.14 2.35
C SER A 254 14.81 -8.13 3.48
N LYS A 255 14.86 -6.83 3.18
CA LYS A 255 14.58 -5.75 4.13
C LYS A 255 13.13 -5.71 4.58
N GLU A 256 12.17 -5.83 3.66
CA GLU A 256 10.76 -5.95 4.04
C GLU A 256 10.50 -7.23 4.84
N ARG A 257 11.19 -8.33 4.51
CA ARG A 257 11.04 -9.61 5.22
C ARG A 257 11.41 -9.48 6.69
N MET A 258 12.44 -8.69 7.02
CA MET A 258 12.80 -8.40 8.42
C MET A 258 11.69 -7.64 9.14
N ALA A 259 11.18 -6.54 8.55
CA ALA A 259 10.06 -5.80 9.13
C ALA A 259 8.81 -6.68 9.31
N VAL A 260 8.53 -7.55 8.33
CA VAL A 260 7.45 -8.54 8.39
C VAL A 260 7.69 -9.56 9.49
N ALA A 261 8.92 -10.07 9.65
CA ALA A 261 9.30 -10.97 10.72
C ALA A 261 9.13 -10.32 12.10
N ASP A 262 9.52 -9.07 12.26
CA ASP A 262 9.33 -8.32 13.51
C ASP A 262 7.84 -8.13 13.83
N MET A 263 7.03 -7.77 12.82
CA MET A 263 5.57 -7.67 12.95
C MET A 263 4.91 -9.01 13.34
N MET A 264 5.48 -10.13 12.92
CA MET A 264 5.02 -11.47 13.32
C MET A 264 5.55 -11.88 14.70
N GLY A 265 6.77 -11.46 15.05
CA GLY A 265 7.61 -12.00 16.13
C GLY A 265 7.71 -11.16 17.40
N HIS A 266 7.16 -9.94 17.44
CA HIS A 266 7.05 -9.21 18.71
C HIS A 266 6.20 -9.99 19.72
N ARG A 267 6.91 -10.64 20.66
CA ARG A 267 6.45 -11.04 21.98
C ARG A 267 5.98 -9.76 22.69
N HIS A 268 4.69 -9.46 22.55
CA HIS A 268 4.07 -8.28 23.13
C HIS A 268 3.19 -8.70 24.30
N PRO A 269 3.11 -7.93 25.40
CA PRO A 269 2.14 -8.17 26.47
C PRO A 269 0.66 -8.25 26.03
N GLY A 270 0.30 -7.68 24.88
CA GLY A 270 -1.03 -7.83 24.25
C GLY A 270 -1.19 -9.08 23.39
N PHE A 271 -0.08 -9.78 23.11
CA PHE A 271 -0.03 -11.15 22.61
C PHE A 271 0.26 -12.17 23.74
N ASP A 272 0.71 -11.71 24.92
CA ASP A 272 0.79 -12.48 26.18
C ASP A 272 -0.53 -12.50 26.97
N LEU A 273 -1.66 -12.11 26.36
CA LEU A 273 -2.97 -12.62 26.81
C LEU A 273 -3.11 -14.15 26.60
N MET A 274 -2.04 -14.82 26.14
CA MET A 274 -1.88 -16.27 26.14
C MET A 274 -1.05 -16.81 27.33
N ARG A 275 -0.94 -16.08 28.44
CA ARG A 275 -0.46 -16.64 29.73
C ARG A 275 -1.25 -16.11 30.94
N VAL A 276 -2.50 -16.54 31.10
CA VAL A 276 -3.22 -16.90 32.36
C VAL A 276 -4.49 -17.61 31.86
N SER A 277 -4.84 -18.87 32.13
CA SER A 277 -4.50 -19.87 33.15
C SER A 277 -4.54 -21.27 32.52
#